data_AF-A0A8T5A5U2-F1
#
_entry.id   AF-A0A8T5A5U2-F1
#
_cell.length_a   1.000
_cell.length_b   1.000
_cell.length_c   1.000
_cell.angle_alpha   90.00
_cell.angle_beta   90.00
_cell.angle_gamma   90.00
#
_symmetry.space_group_name_H-M   'P 1'
#
loop_
_entity.id
_entity.type
_entity.pdbx_description
1 polymer ?
#
loop_
_entity_poly.entity_id
_entity_poly.type
_entity_poly.pdbx_seq_one_letter_code
_entity_poly.pdbx_strand_id
1 'polypeptide(L)'
;MCLLCNCILGWLVRLLTLVLAESALETIPKDLWSHPLIRRLSKRRGKHPRLMVLDRSLHHHAMKSLENSMKRGRPDIVHFSLLEALGSPLNREGLLRVYVHTINNYVISVSPEIRLPKNLNRFIGLIEDLFEHGVVPPKGKPLLSLEEKSLLALVSELKPTYTVIFDRPGKTRTFEETALILAKHERPLVIVGGFPHGEFSKETLDLADEIICVDPETLEAWIVVSRIIYEYERAILLPKRRLEKMKMF
;
A
#
# COMPACT_ATOMS: atom_id res chain seq x y z
N MET A 1 -47.34 -16.72 10.06
CA MET A 1 -46.90 -15.51 10.77
C MET A 1 -46.20 -15.97 12.05
N CYS A 2 -44.89 -15.88 12.28
CA CYS A 2 -43.80 -15.15 11.65
C CYS A 2 -42.51 -15.98 11.92
N LEU A 3 -41.85 -16.49 10.88
CA LEU A 3 -40.63 -17.31 10.96
C LEU A 3 -39.38 -16.49 10.58
N LEU A 4 -39.37 -15.18 10.89
CA LEU A 4 -38.34 -14.23 10.44
C LEU A 4 -37.54 -13.60 11.59
N CYS A 5 -37.37 -14.31 12.72
CA CYS A 5 -36.77 -13.70 13.91
C CYS A 5 -35.46 -14.33 14.42
N ASN A 6 -34.79 -15.24 13.70
CA ASN A 6 -33.53 -15.83 14.20
C ASN A 6 -32.54 -16.28 13.10
N CYS A 7 -32.13 -15.36 12.22
CA CYS A 7 -30.97 -15.61 11.35
C CYS A 7 -30.10 -14.36 11.14
N ILE A 8 -29.91 -13.58 12.22
CA ILE A 8 -28.84 -12.59 12.29
C ILE A 8 -27.67 -13.29 13.00
N LEU A 9 -27.03 -14.23 12.30
CA LEU A 9 -25.74 -14.76 12.75
C LEU A 9 -24.77 -13.58 12.84
N GLY A 10 -24.05 -13.50 13.96
CA GLY A 10 -22.99 -12.50 14.18
C GLY A 10 -22.00 -12.50 13.03
N TRP A 11 -22.08 -11.48 12.18
CA TRP A 11 -21.15 -11.27 11.10
C TRP A 11 -19.86 -10.73 11.71
N LEU A 12 -18.88 -11.60 11.90
CA LEU A 12 -17.51 -11.20 12.19
C LEU A 12 -17.10 -10.19 11.10
N VAL A 13 -16.87 -8.94 11.47
CA VAL A 13 -16.43 -7.89 10.54
C VAL A 13 -15.00 -8.24 10.14
N ARG A 14 -14.82 -8.67 8.89
CA ARG A 14 -13.52 -9.11 8.38
C ARG A 14 -12.81 -7.91 7.75
N LEU A 15 -11.91 -7.30 8.52
CA LEU A 15 -11.09 -6.17 8.10
C LEU A 15 -9.89 -6.67 7.30
N LEU A 16 -9.83 -6.34 6.02
CA LEU A 16 -8.63 -6.61 5.21
C LEU A 16 -7.55 -5.58 5.52
N THR A 17 -6.34 -6.04 5.82
CA THR A 17 -5.18 -5.17 5.87
C THR A 17 -4.36 -5.33 4.59
N LEU A 18 -4.01 -4.22 3.96
CA LEU A 18 -3.12 -4.14 2.81
C LEU A 18 -1.82 -3.45 3.23
N VAL A 19 -0.68 -4.05 2.88
CA VAL A 19 0.64 -3.43 3.02
C VAL A 19 1.31 -3.37 1.64
N LEU A 20 1.69 -2.17 1.20
CA LEU A 20 2.65 -2.00 0.11
C LEU A 20 4.06 -2.12 0.70
N ALA A 21 4.75 -3.23 0.43
CA ALA A 21 6.04 -3.54 1.05
C ALA A 21 7.23 -3.13 0.19
N GLU A 22 8.33 -2.84 0.89
CA GLU A 22 9.62 -2.40 0.32
C GLU A 22 9.47 -1.31 -0.77
N SER A 23 8.54 -0.39 -0.52
CA SER A 23 8.07 0.55 -1.52
C SER A 23 9.18 1.48 -1.98
N ALA A 24 9.23 1.77 -3.28
CA ALA A 24 10.17 2.65 -3.95
C ALA A 24 9.91 4.15 -3.67
N LEU A 25 9.60 4.45 -2.41
CA LEU A 25 9.21 5.75 -1.88
C LEU A 25 10.20 6.15 -0.78
N GLU A 26 11.00 7.16 -1.04
CA GLU A 26 12.01 7.66 -0.11
C GLU A 26 12.37 9.11 -0.45
N THR A 27 12.98 9.82 0.49
CA THR A 27 13.62 11.10 0.22
C THR A 27 14.95 10.88 -0.52
N ILE A 28 15.47 11.91 -1.20
CA ILE A 28 16.75 11.82 -1.91
C ILE A 28 17.86 11.37 -0.93
N PRO A 29 18.53 10.23 -1.18
CA PRO A 29 19.58 9.71 -0.30
C PRO A 29 20.76 10.67 -0.17
N LYS A 30 21.41 10.65 1.00
CA LYS A 30 22.54 11.52 1.33
C LYS A 30 23.67 11.45 0.30
N ASP A 31 23.91 10.26 -0.24
CA ASP A 31 24.95 9.99 -1.25
C ASP A 31 24.74 10.80 -2.54
N LEU A 32 23.50 11.22 -2.82
CA LEU A 32 23.17 12.00 -4.02
C LEU A 32 23.16 13.52 -3.78
N TRP A 33 23.28 14.00 -2.54
CA TRP A 33 23.12 15.43 -2.24
C TRP A 33 24.18 16.32 -2.90
N SER A 34 25.40 15.79 -3.10
CA SER A 34 26.50 16.50 -3.76
C SER A 34 26.37 16.51 -5.28
N HIS A 35 25.52 15.66 -5.86
CA HIS A 35 25.40 15.50 -7.31
C HIS A 35 24.89 16.81 -7.96
N PRO A 36 25.52 17.31 -9.05
CA PRO A 36 25.19 18.62 -9.64
C PRO A 36 23.71 18.81 -9.99
N LEU A 37 23.06 17.75 -10.50
CA LEU A 37 21.63 17.75 -10.82
C LEU A 37 20.76 18.01 -9.57
N ILE A 38 21.08 17.34 -8.46
CA ILE A 38 20.32 17.42 -7.21
C ILE A 38 20.52 18.78 -6.56
N ARG A 39 21.76 19.30 -6.52
CA ARG A 39 22.05 20.65 -6.02
C ARG A 39 21.29 21.73 -6.79
N ARG A 40 21.26 21.63 -8.12
CA ARG A 40 20.51 22.56 -8.99
C ARG A 40 19.01 22.50 -8.71
N LEU A 41 18.46 21.29 -8.60
CA LEU A 41 17.03 21.08 -8.33
C LEU A 41 16.65 21.62 -6.94
N SER A 42 17.44 21.30 -5.92
CA SER A 42 17.26 21.78 -4.55
C SER A 42 17.26 23.32 -4.50
N LYS A 43 18.24 23.98 -5.13
CA LYS A 43 18.28 25.44 -5.24
C LYS A 43 17.05 26.02 -5.93
N ARG A 44 16.61 25.40 -7.04
CA ARG A 44 15.42 25.84 -7.79
C ARG A 44 14.13 25.70 -6.98
N ARG A 45 14.00 24.62 -6.19
CA ARG A 45 12.81 24.35 -5.37
C ARG A 45 12.82 25.07 -4.02
N GLY A 46 13.98 25.61 -3.60
CA GLY A 46 14.14 26.18 -2.26
C GLY A 46 14.00 25.14 -1.13
N LYS A 47 14.12 23.85 -1.44
CA LYS A 47 13.98 22.74 -0.48
C LYS A 47 15.29 21.96 -0.38
N HIS A 48 15.65 21.55 0.83
CA HIS A 48 16.82 20.68 1.05
C HIS A 48 16.56 19.28 0.46
N PRO A 49 17.54 18.58 -0.15
CA PRO A 49 17.33 17.26 -0.77
C PRO A 49 16.72 16.22 0.17
N ARG A 50 17.06 16.27 1.46
CA ARG A 50 16.47 15.41 2.51
C ARG A 50 14.94 15.49 2.62
N LEU A 51 14.31 16.55 2.11
CA LEU A 51 12.86 16.76 2.16
C LEU A 51 12.21 16.55 0.79
N MET A 52 13.00 16.18 -0.23
CA MET A 52 12.51 15.98 -1.58
C MET A 52 12.41 14.49 -1.85
N VAL A 53 11.30 14.03 -2.43
CA VAL A 53 11.12 12.62 -2.79
C VAL A 53 12.02 12.25 -3.97
N LEU A 54 12.63 11.08 -3.91
CA LEU A 54 13.39 10.51 -5.02
C LEU A 54 12.43 10.04 -6.11
N ASP A 55 12.57 10.59 -7.33
CA ASP A 55 11.83 10.17 -8.51
C ASP A 55 12.81 9.89 -9.66
N ARG A 56 12.77 8.68 -10.22
CA ARG A 56 13.61 8.24 -11.33
C ARG A 56 13.40 9.07 -12.58
N SER A 57 12.19 9.54 -12.86
CA SER A 57 11.89 10.40 -14.00
C SER A 57 12.66 11.72 -13.96
N LEU A 58 13.00 12.19 -12.75
CA LEU A 58 13.73 13.44 -12.52
C LEU A 58 15.21 13.22 -12.20
N HIS A 59 15.53 12.12 -11.53
CA HIS A 59 16.85 11.88 -10.92
C HIS A 59 17.61 10.72 -11.56
N HIS A 60 17.14 10.15 -12.68
CA HIS A 60 17.72 8.96 -13.32
C HIS A 60 19.25 8.97 -13.37
N HIS A 61 19.86 10.07 -13.86
CA HIS A 61 21.31 10.17 -13.98
C HIS A 61 22.03 10.11 -12.63
N ALA A 62 21.51 10.78 -11.60
CA ALA A 62 22.09 10.75 -10.26
C ALA A 62 21.93 9.38 -9.61
N MET A 63 20.83 8.68 -9.88
CA MET A 63 20.51 7.39 -9.28
C MET A 63 21.39 6.24 -9.77
N LYS A 64 22.15 6.39 -10.86
CA LYS A 64 23.00 5.32 -11.40
C LYS A 64 24.06 4.82 -10.42
N SER A 65 24.48 5.66 -9.48
CA SER A 65 25.45 5.30 -8.44
C SER A 65 24.82 4.65 -7.20
N LEU A 66 23.49 4.59 -7.11
CA LEU A 66 22.83 3.99 -5.96
C LEU A 66 22.84 2.46 -6.07
N GLU A 67 23.09 1.82 -4.94
CA GLU A 67 22.76 0.40 -4.77
C GLU A 67 21.26 0.17 -4.97
N ASN A 68 20.93 -0.95 -5.62
CA ASN A 68 19.56 -1.33 -5.97
C ASN A 68 18.80 -0.23 -6.70
N SER A 69 19.50 0.59 -7.50
CA SER A 69 18.90 1.75 -8.15
C SER A 69 17.61 1.40 -8.89
N MET A 70 17.56 0.24 -9.56
CA MET A 70 16.41 -0.23 -10.33
C MET A 70 15.14 -0.44 -9.50
N LYS A 71 15.27 -0.70 -8.18
CA LYS A 71 14.15 -0.86 -7.24
C LYS A 71 13.65 0.47 -6.67
N ARG A 72 14.36 1.57 -6.91
CA ARG A 72 14.18 2.86 -6.22
C ARG A 72 13.54 3.94 -7.09
N GLY A 73 12.99 4.96 -6.43
CA GLY A 73 12.52 6.20 -7.03
C GLY A 73 11.32 6.04 -7.96
N ARG A 74 10.33 5.24 -7.57
CA ARG A 74 9.06 5.05 -8.30
C ARG A 74 7.86 5.34 -7.37
N PRO A 75 7.73 6.58 -6.90
CA PRO A 75 6.64 6.98 -6.00
C PRO A 75 5.25 6.83 -6.64
N ASP A 76 5.19 6.82 -7.97
CA ASP A 76 3.98 6.60 -8.77
C ASP A 76 3.34 5.22 -8.53
N ILE A 77 4.14 4.18 -8.25
CA ILE A 77 3.61 2.84 -7.95
C ILE A 77 2.77 2.86 -6.67
N VAL A 78 3.31 3.47 -5.61
CA VAL A 78 2.57 3.66 -4.35
C VAL A 78 1.36 4.54 -4.59
N HIS A 79 1.52 5.63 -5.34
CA HIS A 79 0.45 6.57 -5.63
C HIS A 79 -0.76 5.89 -6.29
N PHE A 80 -0.57 5.18 -7.40
CA PHE A 80 -1.65 4.49 -8.10
C PHE A 80 -2.25 3.38 -7.25
N SER A 81 -1.43 2.61 -6.54
CA SER A 81 -1.91 1.52 -5.68
C SER A 81 -2.80 2.06 -4.55
N LEU A 82 -2.43 3.20 -3.94
CA LEU A 82 -3.27 3.84 -2.92
C LEU A 82 -4.56 4.44 -3.51
N LEU A 83 -4.53 4.98 -4.73
CA LEU A 83 -5.75 5.47 -5.39
C LEU A 83 -6.75 4.34 -5.64
N GLU A 84 -6.29 3.18 -6.13
CA GLU A 84 -7.10 1.98 -6.30
C GLU A 84 -7.67 1.50 -4.95
N ALA A 85 -6.80 1.36 -3.94
CA ALA A 85 -7.17 0.86 -2.63
C ALA A 85 -8.20 1.76 -1.92
N LEU A 86 -7.91 3.07 -1.80
CA LEU A 86 -8.75 3.99 -1.04
C LEU A 86 -10.03 4.39 -1.80
N GLY A 87 -10.03 4.26 -3.13
CA GLY A 87 -11.20 4.49 -3.98
C GLY A 87 -12.27 3.39 -3.87
N SER A 88 -11.88 2.22 -3.36
CA SER A 88 -12.71 1.01 -3.34
C SER A 88 -13.96 1.11 -2.45
N PRO A 89 -15.06 0.39 -2.81
CA PRO A 89 -16.17 0.15 -1.91
C PRO A 89 -15.77 -0.44 -0.55
N LEU A 90 -14.74 -1.27 -0.50
CA LEU A 90 -14.20 -1.87 0.74
C LEU A 90 -13.70 -0.79 1.71
N ASN A 91 -12.91 0.17 1.22
CA ASN A 91 -12.44 1.30 2.02
C ASN A 91 -13.61 2.17 2.51
N ARG A 92 -14.60 2.43 1.65
CA ARG A 92 -15.78 3.24 2.00
C ARG A 92 -16.63 2.64 3.12
N GLU A 93 -16.60 1.33 3.32
CA GLU A 93 -17.33 0.65 4.41
C GLU A 93 -16.46 0.47 5.66
N GLY A 94 -15.24 1.03 5.69
CA GLY A 94 -14.31 0.88 6.81
C GLY A 94 -13.74 -0.54 6.96
N LEU A 95 -13.78 -1.34 5.89
CA LEU A 95 -13.34 -2.73 5.85
C LEU A 95 -11.93 -2.92 5.29
N LEU A 96 -11.23 -1.82 4.99
CA LEU A 96 -9.85 -1.81 4.51
C LEU A 96 -8.97 -0.97 5.44
N ARG A 97 -7.81 -1.50 5.79
CA ARG A 97 -6.72 -0.77 6.43
C ARG A 97 -5.49 -0.82 5.53
N VAL A 98 -4.83 0.32 5.33
CA VAL A 98 -3.72 0.42 4.38
C VAL A 98 -2.46 0.98 5.04
N TYR A 99 -1.34 0.33 4.78
CA TYR A 99 -0.01 0.78 5.18
C TYR A 99 0.95 0.77 3.98
N VAL A 100 1.95 1.63 4.02
CA VAL A 100 3.07 1.62 3.07
C VAL A 100 4.36 1.44 3.86
N HIS A 101 5.03 0.31 3.69
CA HIS A 101 6.39 0.12 4.16
C HIS A 101 7.36 0.51 3.05
N THR A 102 8.27 1.43 3.34
CA THR A 102 9.25 1.97 2.38
C THR A 102 10.53 1.13 2.34
N ILE A 103 11.35 1.31 1.29
CA ILE A 103 12.66 0.66 1.18
C ILE A 103 13.64 1.03 2.31
N ASN A 104 13.42 2.16 2.99
CA ASN A 104 14.26 2.63 4.09
C ASN A 104 13.65 2.36 5.48
N ASN A 105 12.80 1.33 5.62
CA ASN A 105 12.18 0.92 6.89
C ASN A 105 11.40 2.04 7.60
N TYR A 106 10.62 2.79 6.82
CA TYR A 106 9.54 3.61 7.36
C TYR A 106 8.18 2.99 7.04
N VAL A 107 7.24 3.08 7.97
CA VAL A 107 5.84 2.75 7.77
C VAL A 107 5.02 4.02 7.71
N ILE A 108 4.22 4.14 6.66
CA ILE A 108 3.19 5.15 6.52
C ILE A 108 1.84 4.50 6.83
N SER A 109 1.18 4.94 7.90
CA SER A 109 -0.20 4.57 8.17
C SER A 109 -1.13 5.52 7.42
N VAL A 110 -2.08 4.96 6.66
CA VAL A 110 -2.97 5.72 5.78
C VAL A 110 -4.40 5.69 6.34
N SER A 111 -4.93 6.86 6.68
CA SER A 111 -6.32 6.99 7.13
C SER A 111 -7.29 6.66 6.00
N PRO A 112 -8.35 5.86 6.24
CA PRO A 112 -9.37 5.56 5.23
C PRO A 112 -10.15 6.81 4.78
N GLU A 113 -10.12 7.90 5.56
CA GLU A 113 -10.80 9.17 5.27
C GLU A 113 -10.02 10.08 4.32
N ILE A 114 -8.74 9.78 4.05
CA ILE A 114 -7.90 10.66 3.24
C ILE A 114 -8.40 10.72 1.79
N ARG A 115 -8.47 11.93 1.25
CA ARG A 115 -8.68 12.17 -0.18
C ARG A 115 -7.33 12.41 -0.84
N LEU A 116 -6.72 11.35 -1.35
CA LEU A 116 -5.42 11.47 -2.00
C LEU A 116 -5.49 12.35 -3.27
N PRO A 117 -4.48 13.21 -3.50
CA PRO A 117 -4.38 13.94 -4.75
C PRO A 117 -4.27 12.98 -5.94
N LYS A 118 -5.06 13.19 -6.99
CA LYS A 118 -4.98 12.37 -8.22
C LYS A 118 -3.76 12.70 -9.10
N ASN A 119 -3.22 13.91 -8.96
CA ASN A 119 -2.05 14.35 -9.71
C ASN A 119 -0.77 13.95 -8.96
N LEU A 120 0.14 13.27 -9.64
CA LEU A 120 1.38 12.76 -9.03
C LEU A 120 2.20 13.87 -8.37
N ASN A 121 2.39 15.04 -9.00
CA ASN A 121 3.18 16.13 -8.39
C ASN A 121 2.56 16.64 -7.08
N ARG A 122 1.23 16.64 -6.96
CA ARG A 122 0.54 16.98 -5.70
C ARG A 122 0.72 15.88 -4.65
N PHE A 123 0.68 14.61 -5.05
CA PHE A 123 1.02 13.49 -4.17
C PHE A 123 2.46 13.57 -3.68
N ILE A 124 3.42 13.89 -4.55
CA ILE A 124 4.81 14.12 -4.16
C ILE A 124 4.90 15.23 -3.10
N GLY A 125 4.25 16.37 -3.32
CA GLY A 125 4.19 17.44 -2.31
C GLY A 125 3.66 16.96 -0.96
N LEU A 126 2.57 16.17 -0.96
CA LEU A 126 2.00 15.58 0.25
C LEU A 126 2.98 14.65 0.99
N ILE A 127 3.74 13.83 0.26
CA ILE A 127 4.74 12.92 0.84
C ILE A 127 5.95 13.69 1.35
N GLU A 128 6.40 14.73 0.66
CA GLU A 128 7.45 15.62 1.16
C GLU A 128 7.05 16.26 2.49
N ASP A 129 5.83 16.78 2.59
CA ASP A 129 5.29 17.35 3.82
C ASP A 129 5.20 16.28 4.93
N LEU A 130 4.88 15.03 4.58
CA LEU A 130 4.89 13.90 5.52
C LEU A 130 6.29 13.60 6.06
N PHE A 131 7.32 13.58 5.20
CA PHE A 131 8.71 13.39 5.65
C PHE A 131 9.23 14.58 6.46
N GLU A 132 8.71 15.79 6.22
CA GLU A 132 9.10 16.98 6.97
C GLU A 132 8.47 17.01 8.37
N HIS A 133 7.20 16.62 8.50
CA HIS A 133 6.43 16.80 9.73
C HIS A 133 6.14 15.50 10.50
N GLY A 134 6.39 14.34 9.90
CA GLY A 134 6.04 13.02 10.43
C GLY A 134 4.55 12.69 10.38
N VAL A 135 3.67 13.69 10.26
CA VAL A 135 2.22 13.52 10.11
C VAL A 135 1.63 14.55 9.15
N VAL A 136 0.54 14.18 8.47
CA VAL A 136 -0.20 15.10 7.59
C VAL A 136 -1.70 14.97 7.84
N PRO A 137 -2.44 16.07 8.11
CA PRO A 137 -1.92 17.44 8.32
C PRO A 137 -1.13 17.56 9.65
N PRO A 138 -0.18 18.51 9.76
CA PRO A 138 0.57 18.76 11.00
C PRO A 138 -0.28 19.24 12.18
N LYS A 139 -1.48 19.78 11.90
CA LYS A 139 -2.46 20.24 12.89
C LYS A 139 -3.79 19.56 12.64
N GLY A 140 -4.44 19.10 13.71
CA GLY A 140 -5.71 18.36 13.64
C GLY A 140 -5.51 16.85 13.62
N LYS A 141 -6.53 16.11 13.16
CA LYS A 141 -6.48 14.65 13.06
C LYS A 141 -5.54 14.23 11.92
N PRO A 142 -4.46 13.47 12.20
CA PRO A 142 -3.57 12.95 11.16
C PRO A 142 -4.31 12.02 10.19
N LEU A 143 -4.09 12.24 8.90
CA LEU A 143 -4.55 11.40 7.81
C LEU A 143 -3.44 10.50 7.26
N LEU A 144 -2.18 10.94 7.38
CA LEU A 144 -0.98 10.13 7.20
C LEU A 144 -0.10 10.27 8.45
N SER A 145 0.56 9.19 8.82
CA SER A 145 1.60 9.21 9.87
C SER A 145 2.77 8.35 9.44
N LEU A 146 3.98 8.83 9.68
CA LEU A 146 5.25 8.22 9.32
C LEU A 146 5.97 7.80 10.59
N GLU A 147 6.41 6.55 10.63
CA GLU A 147 7.15 5.99 11.75
C GLU A 147 8.34 5.19 11.21
N GLU A 148 9.52 5.34 11.81
CA GLU A 148 10.67 4.47 11.53
C GLU A 148 10.38 3.09 12.14
N LYS A 149 10.07 2.12 11.28
CA LYS A 149 9.56 0.80 11.66
C LYS A 149 9.81 -0.19 10.53
N SER A 150 10.38 -1.35 10.86
CA SER A 150 10.54 -2.43 9.89
C SER A 150 9.22 -3.12 9.58
N LEU A 151 9.14 -3.79 8.43
CA LEU A 151 7.95 -4.57 8.05
C LEU A 151 7.64 -5.66 9.09
N LEU A 152 8.66 -6.36 9.61
CA LEU A 152 8.49 -7.37 10.66
C LEU A 152 7.85 -6.78 11.93
N ALA A 153 8.30 -5.60 12.36
CA ALA A 153 7.74 -4.92 13.52
C ALA A 153 6.27 -4.53 13.28
N LEU A 154 5.94 -4.03 12.08
CA LEU A 154 4.57 -3.74 11.69
C LEU A 154 3.69 -5.01 11.72
N VAL A 155 4.12 -6.10 11.09
CA VAL A 155 3.35 -7.36 11.06
C VAL A 155 3.16 -7.92 12.47
N SER A 156 4.18 -7.82 13.32
CA SER A 156 4.12 -8.24 14.73
C SER A 156 3.12 -7.41 15.55
N GLU A 157 2.96 -6.12 15.23
CA GLU A 157 1.97 -5.24 15.85
C GLU A 157 0.55 -5.57 15.36
N LEU A 158 0.39 -5.75 14.05
CA LEU A 158 -0.90 -6.07 13.41
C LEU A 158 -1.43 -7.46 13.83
N LYS A 159 -0.51 -8.40 14.12
CA LYS A 159 -0.81 -9.80 14.50
C LYS A 159 -1.82 -10.45 13.54
N PRO A 160 -1.61 -10.43 12.22
CA PRO A 160 -2.59 -10.96 11.27
C PRO A 160 -2.87 -12.44 11.55
N THR A 161 -4.09 -12.87 11.24
CA THR A 161 -4.47 -14.29 11.37
C THR A 161 -4.09 -15.11 10.15
N TYR A 162 -3.76 -14.44 9.05
CA TYR A 162 -3.27 -15.04 7.80
C TYR A 162 -2.62 -13.98 6.93
N THR A 163 -1.44 -14.26 6.40
CA THR A 163 -0.63 -13.35 5.58
C THR A 163 -0.38 -13.96 4.22
N VAL A 164 -0.85 -13.29 3.18
CA VAL A 164 -0.56 -13.64 1.79
C VAL A 164 0.36 -12.59 1.18
N ILE A 165 1.44 -13.05 0.56
CA ILE A 165 2.32 -12.21 -0.26
C ILE A 165 2.12 -12.56 -1.72
N PHE A 166 1.91 -11.56 -2.58
CA PHE A 166 1.87 -11.78 -4.02
C PHE A 166 3.28 -11.65 -4.61
N ASP A 167 3.79 -12.75 -5.18
CA ASP A 167 5.09 -12.81 -5.84
C ASP A 167 5.15 -13.92 -6.89
N ARG A 168 5.97 -13.74 -7.93
CA ARG A 168 6.07 -14.68 -9.08
C ARG A 168 6.55 -16.09 -8.70
N PRO A 169 7.51 -16.28 -7.77
CA PRO A 169 7.93 -17.60 -7.34
C PRO A 169 6.90 -18.32 -6.43
N GLY A 170 5.73 -17.71 -6.20
CA GLY A 170 4.67 -18.28 -5.38
C GLY A 170 3.89 -19.42 -6.02
N LYS A 171 3.03 -20.05 -5.22
CA LYS A 171 2.08 -21.06 -5.69
C LYS A 171 1.06 -20.42 -6.62
N THR A 172 0.83 -21.04 -7.79
CA THR A 172 -0.17 -20.54 -8.75
C THR A 172 -1.57 -20.63 -8.16
N ARG A 173 -2.27 -19.49 -8.11
CA ARG A 173 -3.66 -19.39 -7.66
C ARG A 173 -4.29 -18.12 -8.21
N THR A 174 -5.57 -18.17 -8.56
CA THR A 174 -6.29 -16.98 -9.03
C THR A 174 -6.55 -15.98 -7.90
N PHE A 175 -6.87 -14.73 -8.25
CA PHE A 175 -7.32 -13.73 -7.28
C PHE A 175 -8.59 -14.18 -6.53
N GLU A 176 -9.54 -14.81 -7.22
CA GLU A 176 -10.81 -15.29 -6.63
C GLU A 176 -10.56 -16.36 -5.56
N GLU A 177 -9.79 -17.40 -5.87
CA GLU A 177 -9.46 -18.45 -4.91
C GLU A 177 -8.69 -17.89 -3.70
N THR A 178 -7.77 -16.95 -3.94
CA THR A 178 -7.02 -16.29 -2.86
C THR A 178 -7.94 -15.46 -1.97
N ALA A 179 -8.85 -14.69 -2.55
CA ALA A 179 -9.83 -13.91 -1.83
C ALA A 179 -10.78 -14.78 -0.98
N LEU A 180 -11.23 -15.93 -1.49
CA LEU A 180 -12.05 -16.89 -0.75
C LEU A 180 -11.32 -17.47 0.48
N ILE A 181 -10.00 -17.66 0.40
CA ILE A 181 -9.18 -18.08 1.54
C ILE A 181 -9.05 -16.93 2.54
N LEU A 182 -8.62 -15.75 2.10
CA LEU A 182 -8.49 -14.55 2.94
C LEU A 182 -9.80 -14.25 3.67
N ALA A 183 -10.93 -14.39 2.98
CA ALA A 183 -12.24 -14.19 3.55
C ALA A 183 -12.55 -15.15 4.70
N LYS A 184 -11.89 -16.31 4.87
CA LYS A 184 -12.14 -17.21 6.01
C LYS A 184 -11.45 -16.75 7.31
N HIS A 185 -10.54 -15.78 7.23
CA HIS A 185 -9.76 -15.29 8.36
C HIS A 185 -10.33 -13.98 8.91
N GLU A 186 -10.15 -13.74 10.21
CA GLU A 186 -10.70 -12.55 10.89
C GLU A 186 -9.91 -11.28 10.56
N ARG A 187 -8.57 -11.38 10.56
CA ARG A 187 -7.64 -10.27 10.32
C ARG A 187 -6.65 -10.66 9.21
N PRO A 188 -7.12 -10.88 7.97
CA PRO A 188 -6.24 -11.21 6.86
C PRO A 188 -5.35 -10.02 6.49
N LEU A 189 -4.10 -10.31 6.16
CA LEU A 189 -3.10 -9.38 5.66
C LEU A 189 -2.71 -9.79 4.24
N VAL A 190 -2.70 -8.81 3.34
CA VAL A 190 -2.15 -8.92 2.00
C VAL A 190 -0.94 -8.00 1.88
N ILE A 191 0.16 -8.54 1.37
CA ILE A 191 1.38 -7.79 1.07
C ILE A 191 1.60 -7.78 -0.45
N VAL A 192 1.79 -6.59 -1.01
CA VAL A 192 2.09 -6.36 -2.43
C VAL A 192 3.36 -5.52 -2.54
N GLY A 193 4.22 -5.80 -3.52
CA GLY A 193 5.46 -5.06 -3.71
C GLY A 193 5.19 -3.63 -4.19
N GLY A 194 5.73 -2.63 -3.47
CA GLY A 194 5.61 -1.22 -3.84
C GLY A 194 6.75 -0.73 -4.73
N PHE A 195 7.37 -1.62 -5.52
CA PHE A 195 8.60 -1.36 -6.27
C PHE A 195 8.53 -1.91 -7.72
N PRO A 196 9.29 -1.34 -8.67
CA PRO A 196 9.17 -1.69 -10.10
C PRO A 196 9.89 -2.98 -10.49
N HIS A 197 11.02 -3.27 -9.85
CA HIS A 197 11.97 -4.32 -10.24
C HIS A 197 12.67 -4.88 -9.01
N GLY A 198 13.20 -6.09 -9.16
CA GLY A 198 13.84 -6.84 -8.09
C GLY A 198 12.88 -7.81 -7.43
N GLU A 199 13.34 -8.41 -6.36
CA GLU A 199 12.61 -9.41 -5.57
C GLU A 199 12.41 -8.88 -4.15
N PHE A 200 11.47 -9.46 -3.42
CA PHE A 200 11.36 -9.22 -1.98
C PHE A 200 12.63 -9.68 -1.26
N SER A 201 12.94 -9.02 -0.15
CA SER A 201 13.93 -9.54 0.79
C SER A 201 13.44 -10.87 1.39
N LYS A 202 14.39 -11.71 1.81
CA LYS A 202 14.06 -12.97 2.47
C LYS A 202 13.27 -12.70 3.76
N GLU A 203 13.65 -11.67 4.50
CA GLU A 203 12.97 -11.25 5.72
C GLU A 203 11.49 -10.90 5.48
N THR A 204 11.16 -10.32 4.32
CA THR A 204 9.76 -10.07 3.94
C THR A 204 9.03 -11.37 3.58
N LEU A 205 9.65 -12.26 2.80
CA LEU A 205 9.04 -13.52 2.39
C LEU A 205 8.76 -14.45 3.58
N ASP A 206 9.62 -14.43 4.59
CA ASP A 206 9.48 -15.22 5.83
C ASP A 206 8.26 -14.78 6.69
N LEU A 207 7.61 -13.66 6.37
CA LEU A 207 6.36 -13.20 7.01
C LEU A 207 5.10 -13.88 6.45
N ALA A 208 5.22 -14.57 5.31
CA ALA A 208 4.09 -15.14 4.60
C ALA A 208 3.63 -16.47 5.21
N ASP A 209 2.31 -16.65 5.35
CA ASP A 209 1.72 -17.99 5.44
C ASP A 209 1.67 -18.64 4.05
N GLU A 210 1.39 -17.84 3.01
CA GLU A 210 1.47 -18.26 1.61
C GLU A 210 2.04 -17.16 0.71
N ILE A 211 2.88 -17.57 -0.24
CA ILE A 211 3.33 -16.75 -1.36
C ILE A 211 2.56 -17.21 -2.60
N ILE A 212 1.87 -16.29 -3.27
CA ILE A 212 0.93 -16.59 -4.35
C ILE A 212 1.34 -15.90 -5.65
N CYS A 213 1.40 -16.69 -6.71
CA CYS A 213 1.57 -16.23 -8.09
C CYS A 213 0.19 -16.20 -8.77
N VAL A 214 -0.27 -15.02 -9.14
CA VAL A 214 -1.63 -14.78 -9.68
C VAL A 214 -1.71 -14.74 -11.20
N ASP A 215 -0.57 -14.62 -11.87
CA ASP A 215 -0.50 -14.43 -13.32
C ASP A 215 0.86 -14.95 -13.82
N PRO A 216 0.92 -15.58 -15.02
CA PRO A 216 2.19 -15.96 -15.63
C PRO A 216 3.07 -14.76 -16.01
N GLU A 217 2.48 -13.57 -16.20
CA GLU A 217 3.19 -12.34 -16.51
C GLU A 217 3.36 -11.44 -15.28
N THR A 218 4.31 -10.51 -15.36
CA THR A 218 4.49 -9.52 -14.28
C THR A 218 3.37 -8.49 -14.37
N LEU A 219 2.58 -8.39 -13.31
CA LEU A 219 1.54 -7.37 -13.18
C LEU A 219 2.05 -6.14 -12.43
N GLU A 220 1.54 -4.98 -12.80
CA GLU A 220 1.75 -3.75 -12.04
C GLU A 220 1.11 -3.85 -10.64
N ALA A 221 1.76 -3.26 -9.63
CA ALA A 221 1.31 -3.38 -8.23
C ALA A 221 -0.15 -2.92 -8.04
N TRP A 222 -0.55 -1.83 -8.70
CA TRP A 222 -1.92 -1.32 -8.62
C TRP A 222 -2.95 -2.25 -9.27
N ILE A 223 -2.56 -3.07 -10.25
CA ILE A 223 -3.43 -4.10 -10.83
C ILE A 223 -3.64 -5.23 -9.82
N VAL A 224 -2.57 -5.69 -9.17
CA VAL A 224 -2.66 -6.70 -8.11
C VAL A 224 -3.55 -6.20 -6.98
N VAL A 225 -3.33 -4.97 -6.50
CA VAL A 225 -4.13 -4.32 -5.45
C VAL A 225 -5.60 -4.20 -5.85
N SER A 226 -5.89 -3.66 -7.04
CA SER A 226 -7.26 -3.45 -7.51
C SER A 226 -8.02 -4.77 -7.63
N ARG A 227 -7.40 -5.80 -8.22
CA ARG A 227 -8.02 -7.12 -8.42
C ARG A 227 -8.24 -7.87 -7.11
N ILE A 228 -7.25 -7.91 -6.20
CA ILE A 228 -7.43 -8.63 -4.93
C ILE A 228 -8.48 -7.96 -4.05
N ILE A 229 -8.54 -6.62 -4.02
CA ILE A 229 -9.58 -5.89 -3.28
C ILE A 229 -10.95 -6.22 -3.85
N TYR A 230 -11.12 -6.13 -5.17
CA TYR A 230 -12.40 -6.45 -5.80
C TYR A 230 -12.84 -7.90 -5.55
N GLU A 231 -11.93 -8.87 -5.68
CA GLU A 231 -12.25 -10.26 -5.38
C GLU A 231 -12.56 -10.49 -3.89
N TYR A 232 -11.89 -9.78 -2.99
CA TYR A 232 -12.23 -9.81 -1.57
C TYR A 232 -13.63 -9.24 -1.30
N GLU A 233 -13.99 -8.12 -1.94
CA GLU A 233 -15.34 -7.56 -1.89
C GLU A 233 -16.39 -8.58 -2.35
N ARG A 234 -16.13 -9.31 -3.44
CA ARG A 234 -17.00 -10.39 -3.92
C ARG A 234 -17.10 -11.52 -2.90
N ALA A 235 -15.97 -11.96 -2.34
CA ALA A 235 -15.91 -13.07 -1.39
C ALA A 235 -16.72 -12.79 -0.10
N ILE A 236 -16.78 -11.53 0.35
CA ILE A 236 -17.59 -11.12 1.51
C ILE A 236 -19.01 -10.63 1.14
N LEU A 237 -19.41 -10.80 -0.13
CA LEU A 237 -20.70 -10.38 -0.69
C LEU A 237 -20.98 -8.87 -0.57
N LEU A 238 -19.94 -8.03 -0.53
CA LEU A 238 -20.07 -6.59 -0.33
C LEU A 238 -20.90 -5.89 -1.42
N PRO A 239 -20.71 -6.16 -2.73
CA PRO A 239 -21.49 -5.47 -3.76
C PRO A 239 -23.00 -5.70 -3.62
N LYS A 240 -23.41 -6.94 -3.30
CA LYS A 240 -24.83 -7.28 -3.08
C LYS A 240 -25.41 -6.51 -1.89
N ARG A 241 -24.72 -6.52 -0.75
CA ARG A 241 -25.12 -5.78 0.47
C ARG A 241 -25.28 -4.28 0.21
N ARG A 242 -24.37 -3.67 -0.55
CA ARG A 242 -24.43 -2.23 -0.87
C ARG A 242 -25.66 -1.88 -1.71
N LEU A 243 -26.03 -2.73 -2.67
CA LEU A 243 -27.21 -2.51 -3.52
C LEU A 243 -28.52 -2.82 -2.78
N GLU A 244 -28.54 -3.80 -1.88
CA GLU A 244 -29.70 -4.10 -1.05
C GLU A 244 -30.09 -2.93 -0.15
N LYS A 245 -29.11 -2.20 0.41
CA LYS A 245 -29.36 -0.96 1.16
C LYS A 245 -30.16 0.08 0.36
N MET A 246 -30.01 0.12 -0.97
CA MET A 246 -30.74 1.07 -1.82
C MET A 246 -32.21 0.70 -2.01
N LYS A 247 -32.58 -0.58 -1.87
CA LYS A 247 -33.97 -1.05 -2.00
C LYS A 247 -34.79 -0.87 -0.72
N MET A 248 -34.15 -0.45 0.37
CA MET A 248 -34.79 -0.18 1.66
C MET A 248 -35.18 1.29 1.85
N PHE A 249 -34.88 2.14 0.86
CA PHE A 249 -35.31 3.53 0.76
C PHE A 249 -36.20 3.70 -0.47
#